data_AF-A0A3Q0ELI8-F1
#
_entry.id   AF-A0A3Q0ELI8-F1
#
_cell.length_a   1.000
_cell.length_b   1.000
_cell.length_c   1.000
_cell.angle_alpha   90.00
_cell.angle_beta   90.00
_cell.angle_gamma   90.00
#
_symmetry.space_group_name_H-M   'P 1'
#
loop_
_entity.id
_entity.type
_entity.pdbx_description
1 polymer ?
#
loop_
_entity_poly.entity_id
_entity_poly.type
_entity_poly.pdbx_seq_one_letter_code
_entity_poly.pdbx_strand_id
1 'polypeptide(L)'
;MTTTSFFFPILLISLTFSDLFVQIQGFNFGINYGQLGDNLPSPSDVAVLIKSLKVSKIKLYDSNPDILSAFANSGVEFIVGTKNEDLPSLRDPSNARRWIQQNVQPYISQTKITCIAVGNEVFDYNNPQLTTSLLPAMQSMYNALVSLGLAQKVTVTSAHSYNVIASSFPPSSGAFKQDLIQYIQPILSFHAQIKSPFLINAYPFFAYKGNPNKISLNYVLFQPNSGSIDPVTNLHYDNMLFAQIDAVYAAIKRLGHTDIEVKISETGWPSKGGPDEIGATPQNAEIYNSNLLKKIEQKQGTPARPSVPVDVFVFALFNENLKPGPLSERNFGLYYPDGNPVYNIGLEGYVPETTGESYSKSKVLSINFVCIFAFLWFTWELSRH
;
A
#
# COMPACT_ATOMS: atom_id res chain seq x y z
N MET A 1 -67.43 22.90 -40.29
CA MET A 1 -67.21 24.07 -39.42
C MET A 1 -67.00 23.59 -37.99
N THR A 2 -65.77 23.80 -37.51
CA THR A 2 -65.29 23.93 -36.12
C THR A 2 -65.90 23.09 -34.99
N THR A 3 -65.06 22.22 -34.41
CA THR A 3 -65.14 21.85 -32.98
C THR A 3 -63.74 21.84 -32.35
N THR A 4 -63.49 22.87 -31.54
CA THR A 4 -62.73 22.92 -30.26
C THR A 4 -61.58 21.93 -30.01
N SER A 5 -60.34 22.45 -29.99
CA SER A 5 -59.17 21.81 -29.36
C SER A 5 -58.95 22.35 -27.95
N PHE A 6 -58.97 21.46 -26.95
CA PHE A 6 -58.40 21.70 -25.62
C PHE A 6 -56.92 21.31 -25.65
N PHE A 7 -56.04 22.27 -25.34
CA PHE A 7 -54.63 22.04 -25.07
C PHE A 7 -54.45 21.61 -23.61
N PHE A 8 -53.79 20.48 -23.39
CA PHE A 8 -53.18 20.10 -22.10
C PHE A 8 -51.72 19.71 -22.38
N PRO A 9 -50.71 20.41 -21.83
CA PRO A 9 -49.34 19.93 -21.87
C PRO A 9 -49.14 18.98 -20.69
N ILE A 10 -48.97 17.69 -20.97
CA ILE A 10 -48.44 16.74 -19.99
C ILE A 10 -46.95 17.03 -19.84
N LEU A 11 -46.59 17.56 -18.67
CA LEU A 11 -45.25 17.78 -18.19
C LEU A 11 -44.56 16.42 -17.97
N LEU A 12 -43.90 15.91 -19.02
CA LEU A 12 -42.94 14.81 -18.88
C LEU A 12 -41.65 15.40 -18.28
N ILE A 13 -41.56 15.38 -16.95
CA ILE A 13 -40.30 15.54 -16.24
C ILE A 13 -39.45 14.31 -16.58
N SER A 14 -38.62 14.44 -17.61
CA SER A 14 -37.47 13.57 -17.81
C SER A 14 -36.50 13.80 -16.65
N LEU A 15 -36.69 13.06 -15.55
CA LEU A 15 -35.63 12.81 -14.58
C LEU A 15 -34.56 12.01 -15.31
N THR A 16 -33.65 12.72 -15.98
CA THR A 16 -32.31 12.22 -16.19
C THR A 16 -31.76 11.97 -14.79
N PHE A 17 -31.82 10.72 -14.34
CA PHE A 17 -30.86 10.21 -13.38
C PHE A 17 -29.51 10.33 -14.07
N SER A 18 -28.94 11.54 -13.99
CA SER A 18 -27.51 11.70 -14.08
C SER A 18 -27.00 10.85 -12.92
N ASP A 19 -26.45 9.68 -13.24
CA ASP A 19 -25.59 8.95 -12.33
C ASP A 19 -24.46 9.89 -11.92
N LEU A 20 -24.73 10.70 -10.90
CA LEU A 20 -23.73 11.14 -9.96
C LEU A 20 -23.26 9.85 -9.28
N PHE A 21 -22.42 9.09 -10.00
CA PHE A 21 -21.31 8.42 -9.36
C PHE A 21 -20.54 9.53 -8.64
N VAL A 22 -20.99 9.86 -7.43
CA VAL A 22 -20.09 10.34 -6.40
C VAL A 22 -19.15 9.15 -6.23
N GLN A 23 -18.08 9.16 -7.02
CA GLN A 23 -16.90 8.38 -6.73
C GLN A 23 -16.40 8.98 -5.43
N ILE A 24 -16.93 8.48 -4.30
CA ILE A 24 -16.45 8.85 -2.98
C ILE A 24 -14.97 8.46 -3.02
N GLN A 25 -14.09 9.45 -3.18
CA GLN A 25 -12.66 9.24 -3.33
C GLN A 25 -12.21 8.42 -2.12
N GLY A 26 -11.99 7.13 -2.33
CA GLY A 26 -11.28 6.32 -1.35
C GLY A 26 -9.87 6.87 -1.23
N PHE A 27 -9.29 6.79 -0.03
CA PHE A 27 -7.89 7.07 0.15
C PHE A 27 -7.10 6.10 -0.74
N ASN A 28 -6.48 6.60 -1.81
CA ASN A 28 -5.74 5.78 -2.76
C ASN A 28 -4.33 5.52 -2.20
N PHE A 29 -4.25 4.75 -1.11
CA PHE A 29 -3.00 4.36 -0.46
C PHE A 29 -2.82 2.84 -0.45
N GLY A 30 -1.56 2.41 -0.33
CA GLY A 30 -1.22 1.01 -0.13
C GLY A 30 -1.11 0.66 1.35
N ILE A 31 -1.31 -0.61 1.69
CA ILE A 31 -1.05 -1.11 3.04
C ILE A 31 -0.26 -2.42 3.00
N ASN A 32 0.63 -2.61 3.96
CA ASN A 32 1.32 -3.87 4.15
C ASN A 32 0.38 -4.83 4.90
N TYR A 33 0.08 -5.98 4.29
CA TYR A 33 -0.65 -7.05 4.96
C TYR A 33 0.35 -8.11 5.42
N GLY A 34 0.88 -7.89 6.62
CA GLY A 34 1.77 -8.82 7.32
C GLY A 34 1.03 -10.05 7.84
N GLN A 35 1.74 -11.17 7.93
CA GLN A 35 1.18 -12.48 8.29
C GLN A 35 1.91 -13.15 9.46
N LEU A 36 2.81 -12.45 10.15
CA LEU A 36 3.55 -12.99 11.30
C LEU A 36 2.71 -12.88 12.58
N GLY A 37 1.53 -13.49 12.58
CA GLY A 37 0.70 -13.65 13.77
C GLY A 37 -0.16 -14.90 13.74
N ASP A 38 -0.44 -15.49 14.90
CA ASP A 38 -1.27 -16.70 15.05
C ASP A 38 -2.75 -16.40 15.38
N ASN A 39 -3.11 -15.12 15.46
CA ASN A 39 -4.43 -14.64 15.85
C ASN A 39 -5.08 -13.72 14.80
N LEU A 40 -4.54 -13.67 13.58
CA LEU A 40 -5.02 -12.81 12.50
C LEU A 40 -6.37 -13.31 11.92
N PRO A 41 -7.23 -12.41 11.40
CA PRO A 41 -8.46 -12.81 10.73
C PRO A 41 -8.22 -13.67 9.49
N SER A 42 -9.25 -14.37 9.04
CA SER A 42 -9.19 -15.11 7.78
C SER A 42 -8.97 -14.16 6.59
N PRO A 43 -8.31 -14.60 5.51
CA PRO A 43 -8.12 -13.76 4.32
C PRO A 43 -9.42 -13.18 3.74
N SER A 44 -10.53 -13.91 3.85
CA SER A 44 -11.86 -13.44 3.40
C SER A 44 -12.38 -12.28 4.25
N ASP A 45 -12.21 -12.35 5.57
CA ASP A 45 -12.61 -11.27 6.47
C ASP A 45 -11.74 -10.03 6.25
N VAL A 46 -10.44 -10.24 5.99
CA VAL A 46 -9.52 -9.16 5.63
C VAL A 46 -9.91 -8.53 4.29
N ALA A 47 -10.38 -9.30 3.31
CA ALA A 47 -10.89 -8.75 2.04
C ALA A 47 -12.09 -7.82 2.25
N VAL A 48 -12.98 -8.16 3.18
CA VAL A 48 -14.10 -7.27 3.56
C VAL A 48 -13.58 -6.01 4.25
N LEU A 49 -12.66 -6.15 5.21
CA LEU A 49 -12.06 -5.02 5.90
C LEU A 49 -11.39 -4.05 4.91
N ILE A 50 -10.48 -4.55 4.07
CA ILE A 50 -9.76 -3.73 3.08
C ILE A 50 -10.71 -2.97 2.16
N LYS A 51 -11.79 -3.62 1.72
CA LYS A 51 -12.82 -2.97 0.91
C LYS A 51 -13.53 -1.85 1.67
N SER A 52 -13.85 -2.06 2.95
CA SER A 52 -14.47 -1.02 3.81
C SER A 52 -13.56 0.18 4.03
N LEU A 53 -12.25 -0.06 4.18
CA LEU A 53 -11.21 0.97 4.33
C LEU A 53 -10.89 1.71 3.02
N LYS A 54 -11.43 1.23 1.88
CA LYS A 54 -11.15 1.75 0.53
C LYS A 54 -9.66 1.76 0.19
N VAL A 55 -8.90 0.84 0.77
CA VAL A 55 -7.50 0.61 0.43
C VAL A 55 -7.43 0.06 -1.00
N SER A 56 -6.57 0.65 -1.83
CA SER A 56 -6.46 0.32 -3.25
C SER A 56 -5.31 -0.61 -3.59
N LYS A 57 -4.29 -0.70 -2.71
CA LYS A 57 -3.11 -1.53 -2.93
C LYS A 57 -2.73 -2.31 -1.67
N ILE A 58 -2.26 -3.54 -1.85
CA ILE A 58 -1.70 -4.38 -0.78
C ILE A 58 -0.29 -4.80 -1.18
N LYS A 59 0.66 -4.71 -0.24
CA LYS A 59 1.96 -5.40 -0.33
C LYS A 59 1.96 -6.61 0.60
N LEU A 60 2.19 -7.78 0.02
CA LEU A 60 2.49 -9.02 0.73
C LEU A 60 4.00 -9.27 0.76
N TYR A 61 4.46 -9.98 1.78
CA TYR A 61 5.86 -10.41 1.92
C TYR A 61 6.13 -11.76 1.28
N ASP A 62 5.08 -12.41 0.80
CA ASP A 62 5.09 -13.67 0.07
C ASP A 62 4.05 -13.63 -1.07
N SER A 63 3.64 -14.81 -1.54
CA SER A 63 2.60 -15.01 -2.54
C SER A 63 1.50 -15.95 -2.02
N ASN A 64 0.98 -15.69 -0.82
CA ASN A 64 0.00 -16.54 -0.17
C ASN A 64 -1.25 -16.80 -1.05
N PRO A 65 -1.52 -18.07 -1.43
CA PRO A 65 -2.60 -18.41 -2.37
C PRO A 65 -4.00 -18.16 -1.81
N ASP A 66 -4.19 -18.29 -0.49
CA ASP A 66 -5.48 -18.10 0.16
C ASP A 66 -5.86 -16.62 0.16
N ILE A 67 -4.87 -15.73 0.39
CA ILE A 67 -5.08 -14.27 0.24
C ILE A 67 -5.39 -13.94 -1.21
N LEU A 68 -4.55 -14.36 -2.16
CA LEU A 68 -4.76 -14.01 -3.56
C LEU A 68 -6.11 -14.49 -4.08
N SER A 69 -6.61 -15.63 -3.59
CA SER A 69 -7.94 -16.16 -3.91
C SER A 69 -9.07 -15.36 -3.24
N ALA A 70 -8.93 -15.01 -1.95
CA ALA A 70 -9.94 -14.23 -1.22
C ALA A 70 -10.17 -12.84 -1.82
N PHE A 71 -9.16 -12.27 -2.47
CA PHE A 71 -9.22 -10.97 -3.15
C PHE A 71 -9.60 -11.03 -4.63
N ALA A 72 -10.01 -12.20 -5.14
CA ALA A 72 -10.47 -12.34 -6.52
C ALA A 72 -11.60 -11.35 -6.84
N ASN A 73 -11.45 -10.63 -7.95
CA ASN A 73 -12.38 -9.61 -8.45
C ASN A 73 -12.61 -8.41 -7.49
N SER A 74 -11.73 -8.21 -6.49
CA SER A 74 -11.83 -7.07 -5.57
C SER A 74 -11.43 -5.72 -6.21
N GLY A 75 -10.61 -5.77 -7.27
CA GLY A 75 -10.00 -4.59 -7.89
C GLY A 75 -8.78 -4.03 -7.16
N VAL A 76 -8.43 -4.58 -5.98
CA VAL A 76 -7.24 -4.19 -5.20
C VAL A 76 -5.97 -4.65 -5.94
N GLU A 77 -5.00 -3.75 -6.05
CA GLU A 77 -3.68 -4.05 -6.64
C GLU A 77 -2.78 -4.76 -5.64
N PHE A 78 -2.03 -5.75 -6.10
CA PHE A 78 -1.08 -6.48 -5.28
C PHE A 78 0.37 -6.29 -5.72
N ILE A 79 1.24 -6.05 -4.74
CA ILE A 79 2.65 -6.40 -4.77
C ILE A 79 2.79 -7.71 -4.00
N VAL A 80 3.30 -8.75 -4.64
CA VAL A 80 3.64 -10.03 -3.99
C VAL A 80 5.15 -10.12 -3.78
N GLY A 81 5.58 -10.77 -2.70
CA GLY A 81 6.98 -10.89 -2.34
C GLY A 81 7.56 -12.27 -2.65
N THR A 82 8.86 -12.34 -2.93
CA THR A 82 9.64 -13.57 -2.76
C THR A 82 10.28 -13.59 -1.39
N LYS A 83 10.48 -14.76 -0.80
CA LYS A 83 11.29 -14.85 0.41
C LYS A 83 12.77 -14.62 0.09
N ASN A 84 13.53 -14.12 1.06
CA ASN A 84 14.95 -13.85 0.86
C ASN A 84 15.74 -15.15 0.65
N GLU A 85 15.38 -16.23 1.36
CA GLU A 85 15.98 -17.55 1.23
C GLU A 85 15.80 -18.18 -0.15
N ASP A 86 14.81 -17.75 -0.94
CA ASP A 86 14.57 -18.25 -2.29
C ASP A 86 15.51 -17.62 -3.33
N LEU A 87 16.14 -16.47 -3.02
CA LEU A 87 16.95 -15.71 -3.97
C LEU A 87 18.02 -16.54 -4.68
N PRO A 88 18.81 -17.40 -4.00
CA PRO A 88 19.81 -18.22 -4.69
C PRO A 88 19.20 -19.18 -5.73
N SER A 89 18.01 -19.73 -5.45
CA SER A 89 17.29 -20.63 -6.35
C SER A 89 16.69 -19.87 -7.54
N LEU A 90 16.17 -18.67 -7.31
CA LEU A 90 15.52 -17.82 -8.32
C LEU A 90 16.51 -17.23 -9.35
N ARG A 91 17.82 -17.38 -9.13
CA ARG A 91 18.83 -17.09 -10.16
C ARG A 91 18.67 -17.99 -11.38
N ASP A 92 18.21 -19.23 -11.18
CA ASP A 92 17.97 -20.18 -12.25
C ASP A 92 16.69 -19.80 -13.03
N PRO A 93 16.76 -19.58 -14.36
CA PRO A 93 15.59 -19.18 -15.14
C PRO A 93 14.42 -20.17 -15.10
N SER A 94 14.70 -21.47 -14.97
CA SER A 94 13.65 -22.50 -14.89
C SER A 94 12.92 -22.43 -13.54
N ASN A 95 13.66 -22.21 -12.46
CA ASN A 95 13.06 -22.00 -11.14
C ASN A 95 12.28 -20.69 -11.05
N ALA A 96 12.80 -19.59 -11.59
CA ALA A 96 12.08 -18.32 -11.66
C ALA A 96 10.76 -18.45 -12.45
N ARG A 97 10.81 -19.12 -13.61
CA ARG A 97 9.60 -19.42 -14.40
C ARG A 97 8.60 -20.27 -13.63
N ARG A 98 9.07 -21.32 -12.95
CA ARG A 98 8.23 -22.19 -12.13
C ARG A 98 7.57 -21.41 -11.00
N TRP A 99 8.31 -20.52 -10.34
CA TRP A 99 7.79 -19.67 -9.28
C TRP A 99 6.62 -18.81 -9.80
N ILE A 100 6.77 -18.14 -10.96
CA ILE A 100 5.69 -17.33 -11.54
C ILE A 100 4.47 -18.17 -11.94
N GLN A 101 4.72 -19.35 -12.53
CA GLN A 101 3.67 -20.30 -12.90
C GLN A 101 2.85 -20.78 -11.70
N GLN A 102 3.48 -20.91 -10.54
CA GLN A 102 2.84 -21.41 -9.32
C GLN A 102 2.18 -20.29 -8.50
N ASN A 103 2.83 -19.12 -8.42
CA ASN A 103 2.48 -18.10 -7.44
C ASN A 103 1.76 -16.88 -8.03
N VAL A 104 1.79 -16.69 -9.36
CA VAL A 104 1.22 -15.50 -10.02
C VAL A 104 0.19 -15.89 -11.07
N GLN A 105 0.55 -16.77 -12.01
CA GLN A 105 -0.33 -17.12 -13.13
C GLN A 105 -1.71 -17.66 -12.74
N PRO A 106 -1.88 -18.47 -11.67
CA PRO A 106 -3.19 -18.98 -11.30
C PRO A 106 -4.17 -17.88 -10.87
N TYR A 107 -3.68 -16.74 -10.39
CA TYR A 107 -4.49 -15.69 -9.75
C TYR A 107 -4.69 -14.46 -10.63
N ILE A 108 -3.75 -14.17 -11.54
CA ILE A 108 -3.67 -12.88 -12.25
C ILE A 108 -4.87 -12.54 -13.15
N SER A 109 -5.73 -13.52 -13.46
CA SER A 109 -6.97 -13.27 -14.22
C SER A 109 -8.08 -12.64 -13.39
N GLN A 110 -8.07 -12.84 -12.07
CA GLN A 110 -9.11 -12.35 -11.14
C GLN A 110 -8.54 -11.39 -10.09
N THR A 111 -7.28 -11.56 -9.71
CA THR A 111 -6.59 -10.73 -8.71
C THR A 111 -5.54 -9.87 -9.40
N LYS A 112 -5.57 -8.56 -9.13
CA LYS A 112 -4.76 -7.57 -9.85
C LYS A 112 -3.32 -7.54 -9.31
N ILE A 113 -2.56 -8.59 -9.55
CA ILE A 113 -1.12 -8.64 -9.25
C ILE A 113 -0.39 -7.75 -10.26
N THR A 114 0.22 -6.67 -9.78
CA THR A 114 0.90 -5.67 -10.64
C THR A 114 2.42 -5.67 -10.48
N CYS A 115 2.94 -6.26 -9.40
CA CYS A 115 4.36 -6.21 -9.10
C CYS A 115 4.81 -7.44 -8.30
N ILE A 116 6.04 -7.88 -8.55
CA ILE A 116 6.77 -8.84 -7.72
C ILE A 116 7.94 -8.11 -7.07
N ALA A 117 7.95 -8.05 -5.74
CA ALA A 117 9.09 -7.61 -4.95
C ALA A 117 10.02 -8.79 -4.70
N VAL A 118 11.15 -8.82 -5.41
CA VAL A 118 12.17 -9.87 -5.29
C VAL A 118 13.08 -9.50 -4.12
N GLY A 119 12.88 -10.20 -3.01
CA GLY A 119 13.53 -9.94 -1.73
C GLY A 119 13.06 -8.66 -1.03
N ASN A 120 13.35 -8.61 0.27
CA ASN A 120 13.03 -7.49 1.15
C ASN A 120 14.22 -7.22 2.08
N GLU A 121 14.76 -6.00 2.02
CA GLU A 121 15.88 -5.53 2.86
C GLU A 121 17.11 -6.45 2.82
N VAL A 122 17.40 -7.05 1.66
CA VAL A 122 18.43 -8.09 1.47
C VAL A 122 19.81 -7.69 2.01
N PHE A 123 20.17 -6.42 1.89
CA PHE A 123 21.46 -5.90 2.32
C PHE A 123 21.62 -5.81 3.85
N ASP A 124 20.53 -5.86 4.62
CA ASP A 124 20.58 -5.78 6.09
C ASP A 124 20.96 -7.13 6.71
N TYR A 125 20.85 -8.24 5.97
CA TYR A 125 21.17 -9.59 6.43
C TYR A 125 22.68 -9.89 6.50
N ASN A 126 23.54 -9.01 5.95
CA ASN A 126 25.00 -9.23 5.86
C ASN A 126 25.38 -10.61 5.30
N ASN A 127 24.57 -11.15 4.39
CA ASN A 127 24.78 -12.45 3.77
C ASN A 127 25.28 -12.27 2.32
N PRO A 128 26.55 -12.63 2.01
CA PRO A 128 27.10 -12.47 0.67
C PRO A 128 26.35 -13.26 -0.41
N GLN A 129 25.81 -14.43 -0.08
CA GLN A 129 25.05 -15.25 -1.02
C GLN A 129 23.74 -14.55 -1.40
N LEU A 130 23.01 -14.00 -0.44
CA LEU A 130 21.77 -13.25 -0.71
C LEU A 130 22.06 -11.97 -1.50
N THR A 131 23.08 -11.22 -1.07
CA THR A 131 23.53 -9.98 -1.71
C THR A 131 23.86 -10.20 -3.19
N THR A 132 24.66 -11.22 -3.50
CA THR A 132 25.07 -11.54 -4.88
C THR A 132 23.97 -12.23 -5.70
N SER A 133 22.93 -12.75 -5.05
CA SER A 133 21.79 -13.40 -5.72
C SER A 133 20.69 -12.44 -6.13
N LEU A 134 20.60 -11.25 -5.52
CA LEU A 134 19.47 -10.33 -5.70
C LEU A 134 19.26 -9.91 -7.16
N LEU A 135 20.25 -9.28 -7.79
CA LEU A 135 20.10 -8.82 -9.18
C LEU A 135 19.87 -9.97 -10.16
N PRO A 136 20.63 -11.09 -10.13
CA PRO A 136 20.34 -12.22 -11.01
C PRO A 136 18.93 -12.81 -10.81
N ALA A 137 18.43 -12.87 -9.57
CA ALA A 137 17.05 -13.30 -9.32
C ALA A 137 16.02 -12.33 -9.92
N MET A 138 16.21 -11.02 -9.75
CA MET A 138 15.36 -10.00 -10.38
C MET A 138 15.33 -10.14 -11.92
N GLN A 139 16.49 -10.34 -12.53
CA GLN A 139 16.63 -10.53 -13.98
C GLN A 139 15.94 -11.81 -14.46
N SER A 140 16.16 -12.94 -13.78
CA SER A 140 15.52 -14.22 -14.12
C SER A 140 14.00 -14.16 -13.98
N MET A 141 13.49 -13.51 -12.93
CA MET A 141 12.06 -13.27 -12.73
C MET A 141 11.45 -12.40 -13.83
N TYR A 142 12.08 -11.29 -14.19
CA TYR A 142 11.61 -10.42 -15.27
C TYR A 142 11.62 -11.15 -16.63
N ASN A 143 12.70 -11.85 -16.96
CA ASN A 143 12.80 -12.61 -18.21
C ASN A 143 11.73 -13.71 -18.28
N ALA A 144 11.43 -14.36 -17.15
CA ALA A 144 10.34 -15.31 -17.08
C ALA A 144 8.97 -14.65 -17.32
N LEU A 145 8.69 -13.46 -16.74
CA LEU A 145 7.49 -12.68 -17.07
C LEU A 145 7.40 -12.33 -18.55
N VAL A 146 8.52 -11.93 -19.18
CA VAL A 146 8.58 -11.67 -20.63
C VAL A 146 8.23 -12.93 -21.42
N SER A 147 8.87 -14.06 -21.10
CA SER A 147 8.64 -15.33 -21.80
C SER A 147 7.21 -15.87 -21.68
N LEU A 148 6.53 -15.53 -20.58
CA LEU A 148 5.14 -15.90 -20.30
C LEU A 148 4.14 -14.87 -20.83
N GLY A 149 4.59 -13.77 -21.45
CA GLY A 149 3.73 -12.70 -21.95
C GLY A 149 3.07 -11.83 -20.87
N LEU A 150 3.65 -11.80 -19.66
CA LEU A 150 3.10 -11.13 -18.48
C LEU A 150 3.79 -9.79 -18.15
N ALA A 151 4.92 -9.47 -18.77
CA ALA A 151 5.73 -8.29 -18.46
C ALA A 151 5.04 -6.93 -18.69
N GLN A 152 3.91 -6.90 -19.42
CA GLN A 152 3.08 -5.69 -19.58
C GLN A 152 2.06 -5.50 -18.43
N LYS A 153 1.81 -6.55 -17.64
CA LYS A 153 0.86 -6.55 -16.52
C LYS A 153 1.55 -6.56 -15.16
N VAL A 154 2.68 -7.26 -15.07
CA VAL A 154 3.45 -7.43 -13.84
C VAL A 154 4.85 -6.90 -14.05
N THR A 155 5.31 -6.03 -13.15
CA THR A 155 6.70 -5.57 -13.11
C THR A 155 7.49 -6.28 -12.00
N VAL A 156 8.82 -6.14 -12.02
CA VAL A 156 9.73 -6.66 -10.99
C VAL A 156 10.45 -5.49 -10.32
N THR A 157 10.57 -5.56 -8.99
CA THR A 157 11.36 -4.62 -8.19
C THR A 157 12.00 -5.35 -7.01
N SER A 158 12.69 -4.63 -6.12
CA SER A 158 13.15 -5.11 -4.81
C SER A 158 12.91 -4.01 -3.78
N ALA A 159 12.57 -4.40 -2.54
CA ALA A 159 12.39 -3.46 -1.44
C ALA A 159 13.67 -3.34 -0.63
N HIS A 160 14.12 -2.11 -0.41
CA HIS A 160 15.36 -1.81 0.31
C HIS A 160 15.09 -1.09 1.62
N SER A 161 15.82 -1.45 2.67
CA SER A 161 15.85 -0.70 3.93
C SER A 161 16.46 0.66 3.69
N TYR A 162 16.00 1.69 4.41
CA TYR A 162 16.66 3.01 4.41
C TYR A 162 18.15 2.93 4.81
N ASN A 163 18.56 1.85 5.48
CA ASN A 163 19.95 1.58 5.85
C ASN A 163 20.90 1.47 4.67
N VAL A 164 20.44 1.37 3.42
CA VAL A 164 21.33 1.43 2.23
C VAL A 164 21.94 2.82 2.02
N ILE A 165 21.39 3.87 2.65
CA ILE A 165 21.83 5.26 2.55
C ILE A 165 22.89 5.57 3.61
N ALA A 166 24.03 6.15 3.20
CA ALA A 166 25.12 6.57 4.09
C ALA A 166 25.01 8.03 4.53
N SER A 167 24.53 8.90 3.64
CA SER A 167 24.32 10.32 3.93
C SER A 167 22.93 10.70 3.44
N SER A 168 22.18 11.42 4.28
CA SER A 168 20.80 11.86 4.00
C SER A 168 20.49 13.26 4.52
N PHE A 169 21.47 13.95 5.12
CA PHE A 169 21.31 15.30 5.63
C PHE A 169 22.51 16.19 5.23
N PRO A 170 22.27 17.30 4.50
CA PRO A 170 20.98 17.70 3.94
C PRO A 170 20.49 16.73 2.85
N PRO A 171 19.19 16.70 2.47
CA PRO A 171 18.68 15.72 1.50
C PRO A 171 19.44 15.67 0.17
N SER A 172 19.90 16.81 -0.35
CA SER A 172 20.73 16.90 -1.55
C SER A 172 22.09 16.17 -1.45
N SER A 173 22.58 15.90 -0.23
CA SER A 173 23.79 15.11 0.00
C SER A 173 23.55 13.61 -0.08
N GLY A 174 22.30 13.18 -0.27
CA GLY A 174 21.86 11.79 -0.42
C GLY A 174 22.86 10.92 -1.17
N ALA A 175 23.37 9.87 -0.53
CA ALA A 175 24.33 8.93 -1.12
C ALA A 175 24.18 7.52 -0.53
N PHE A 176 24.30 6.49 -1.38
CA PHE A 176 24.35 5.10 -0.93
C PHE A 176 25.65 4.79 -0.19
N LYS A 177 25.64 3.76 0.67
CA LYS A 177 26.85 3.22 1.30
C LYS A 177 27.85 2.72 0.26
N GLN A 178 29.12 3.08 0.43
CA GLN A 178 30.18 2.86 -0.54
C GLN A 178 30.39 1.38 -0.89
N ASP A 179 30.31 0.49 0.10
CA ASP A 179 30.43 -0.96 -0.03
C ASP A 179 29.26 -1.59 -0.78
N LEU A 180 28.08 -0.95 -0.77
CA LEU A 180 26.89 -1.40 -1.48
C LEU A 180 26.80 -0.91 -2.93
N ILE A 181 27.55 0.13 -3.32
CA ILE A 181 27.48 0.73 -4.67
C ILE A 181 27.67 -0.33 -5.76
N GLN A 182 28.60 -1.27 -5.57
CA GLN A 182 28.88 -2.35 -6.53
C GLN A 182 27.66 -3.24 -6.83
N TYR A 183 26.68 -3.32 -5.91
CA TYR A 183 25.44 -4.07 -6.06
C TYR A 183 24.28 -3.18 -6.47
N ILE A 184 24.16 -1.99 -5.88
CA ILE A 184 23.06 -1.06 -6.11
C ILE A 184 23.12 -0.45 -7.51
N GLN A 185 24.30 -0.05 -8.01
CA GLN A 185 24.39 0.60 -9.31
C GLN A 185 23.88 -0.30 -10.46
N PRO A 186 24.26 -1.59 -10.55
CA PRO A 186 23.65 -2.52 -11.51
C PRO A 186 22.14 -2.73 -11.32
N ILE A 187 21.64 -2.72 -10.07
CA ILE A 187 20.20 -2.81 -9.77
C ILE A 187 19.46 -1.56 -10.30
N LEU A 188 20.01 -0.36 -10.12
CA LEU A 188 19.44 0.86 -10.68
C LEU A 188 19.43 0.84 -12.22
N SER A 189 20.51 0.38 -12.84
CA SER A 189 20.55 0.19 -14.30
C SER A 189 19.46 -0.77 -14.78
N PHE A 190 19.20 -1.83 -14.03
CA PHE A 190 18.11 -2.76 -14.32
C PHE A 190 16.73 -2.12 -14.14
N HIS A 191 16.48 -1.39 -13.04
CA HIS A 191 15.25 -0.62 -12.84
C HIS A 191 14.96 0.34 -14.01
N ALA A 192 15.97 1.08 -14.45
CA ALA A 192 15.87 1.99 -15.60
C ALA A 192 15.50 1.23 -16.89
N GLN A 193 16.16 0.08 -17.15
CA GLN A 193 15.90 -0.75 -18.33
C GLN A 193 14.46 -1.25 -18.40
N ILE A 194 13.91 -1.72 -17.27
CA ILE A 194 12.56 -2.30 -17.22
C ILE A 194 11.48 -1.30 -16.79
N LYS A 195 11.87 -0.04 -16.57
CA LYS A 195 11.01 1.06 -16.08
C LYS A 195 10.26 0.69 -14.79
N SER A 196 10.95 0.05 -13.85
CA SER A 196 10.38 -0.31 -12.56
C SER A 196 10.81 0.66 -11.46
N PRO A 197 9.99 0.85 -10.41
CA PRO A 197 10.33 1.74 -9.31
C PRO A 197 11.41 1.13 -8.41
N PHE A 198 12.15 1.99 -7.73
CA PHE A 198 12.98 1.63 -6.58
C PHE A 198 12.12 1.70 -5.31
N LEU A 199 11.88 0.56 -4.66
CA LEU A 199 11.10 0.51 -3.42
C LEU A 199 12.01 0.74 -2.21
N ILE A 200 11.62 1.66 -1.34
CA ILE A 200 12.34 1.97 -0.10
C ILE A 200 11.41 1.86 1.12
N ASN A 201 11.86 1.16 2.14
CA ASN A 201 11.25 1.12 3.46
C ASN A 201 11.85 2.27 4.28
N ALA A 202 11.06 3.30 4.60
CA ALA A 202 11.53 4.52 5.22
C ALA A 202 10.69 4.89 6.45
N TYR A 203 11.34 4.94 7.61
CA TYR A 203 10.68 5.13 8.90
C TYR A 203 11.29 6.30 9.67
N PRO A 204 10.65 7.48 9.70
CA PRO A 204 11.01 8.58 10.59
C PRO A 204 11.08 8.17 12.07
N PHE A 205 10.28 7.19 12.48
CA PHE A 205 10.31 6.62 13.83
C PHE A 205 11.72 6.19 14.26
N PHE A 206 12.44 5.41 13.44
CA PHE A 206 13.75 4.89 13.84
C PHE A 206 14.80 6.00 13.97
N ALA A 207 14.73 7.04 13.13
CA ALA A 207 15.60 8.21 13.26
C ALA A 207 15.33 8.96 14.57
N TYR A 208 14.05 9.17 14.91
CA TYR A 208 13.66 9.81 16.17
C TYR A 208 14.07 8.96 17.38
N LYS A 209 13.76 7.66 17.39
CA LYS A 209 14.17 6.71 18.45
C LYS A 209 15.67 6.78 18.71
N GLY A 210 16.49 6.85 17.65
CA GLY A 210 17.94 6.91 17.77
C GLY A 210 18.49 8.23 18.31
N ASN A 211 17.79 9.37 18.12
CA ASN A 211 18.25 10.69 18.54
C ASN A 211 17.10 11.63 18.98
N PRO A 212 16.30 11.27 20.00
CA PRO A 212 15.06 11.99 20.33
C PRO A 212 15.32 13.41 20.88
N ASN A 213 16.52 13.67 21.39
CA ASN A 213 16.94 14.98 21.88
C ASN A 213 17.40 15.94 20.78
N LYS A 214 17.66 15.43 19.56
CA LYS A 214 18.14 16.23 18.42
C LYS A 214 17.12 16.32 17.30
N ILE A 215 16.34 15.26 17.11
CA ILE A 215 15.29 15.21 16.09
C ILE A 215 13.98 15.65 16.75
N SER A 216 13.40 16.75 16.24
CA SER A 216 12.11 17.23 16.70
C SER A 216 11.02 16.19 16.45
N LEU A 217 10.22 15.88 17.48
CA LEU A 217 9.06 15.01 17.34
C LEU A 217 8.07 15.58 16.31
N ASN A 218 7.87 16.91 16.29
CA ASN A 218 6.96 17.52 15.32
C ASN A 218 7.41 17.32 13.87
N TYR A 219 8.72 17.34 13.62
CA TYR A 219 9.31 17.14 12.29
C TYR A 219 9.09 15.72 11.77
N VAL A 220 9.11 14.71 12.63
CA VAL A 220 8.88 13.31 12.24
C VAL A 220 7.41 12.90 12.24
N LEU A 221 6.53 13.71 12.85
CA LEU A 221 5.08 13.49 12.92
C LEU A 221 4.26 14.35 11.94
N PHE A 222 4.90 15.04 10.99
CA PHE A 222 4.27 16.00 10.07
C PHE A 222 3.49 17.13 10.78
N GLN A 223 3.89 17.48 12.00
CA GLN A 223 3.29 18.56 12.78
C GLN A 223 3.98 19.89 12.49
N PRO A 224 3.34 21.05 12.76
CA PRO A 224 3.97 22.36 12.59
C PRO A 224 5.33 22.45 13.30
N ASN A 225 6.36 22.83 12.55
CA ASN A 225 7.72 23.01 13.02
C ASN A 225 8.49 23.96 12.09
N SER A 226 9.71 24.34 12.45
CA SER A 226 10.55 25.23 11.63
C SER A 226 11.06 24.58 10.33
N GLY A 227 11.01 23.25 10.23
CA GLY A 227 11.63 22.47 9.19
C GLY A 227 13.15 22.64 9.16
N SER A 228 13.73 22.26 8.02
CA SER A 228 15.13 22.50 7.69
C SER A 228 15.25 22.98 6.25
N ILE A 229 16.21 23.87 5.97
CA ILE A 229 16.52 24.31 4.62
C ILE A 229 17.76 23.56 4.16
N ASP A 230 17.65 22.90 3.02
CA ASP A 230 18.80 22.31 2.34
C ASP A 230 19.72 23.43 1.82
N PRO A 231 20.97 23.55 2.27
CA PRO A 231 21.85 24.66 1.92
C PRO A 231 22.33 24.64 0.47
N VAL A 232 22.16 23.51 -0.24
CA VAL A 232 22.59 23.37 -1.65
C VAL A 232 21.43 23.67 -2.59
N THR A 233 20.23 23.18 -2.29
CA THR A 233 19.06 23.32 -3.18
C THR A 233 18.12 24.44 -2.75
N ASN A 234 18.29 24.99 -1.54
CA ASN A 234 17.39 25.95 -0.89
C ASN A 234 15.95 25.42 -0.72
N LEU A 235 15.76 24.11 -0.78
CA LEU A 235 14.46 23.47 -0.55
C LEU A 235 14.18 23.39 0.95
N HIS A 236 12.96 23.75 1.34
CA HIS A 236 12.48 23.62 2.71
C HIS A 236 11.80 22.28 2.91
N TYR A 237 12.25 21.55 3.94
CA TYR A 237 11.67 20.29 4.38
C TYR A 237 11.03 20.51 5.74
N ASP A 238 9.70 20.43 5.78
CA ASP A 238 8.90 20.53 7.00
C ASP A 238 8.63 19.16 7.65
N ASN A 239 9.01 18.06 6.99
CA ASN A 239 8.86 16.72 7.52
C ASN A 239 9.98 15.77 7.07
N MET A 240 10.29 14.79 7.92
CA MET A 240 11.40 13.87 7.68
C MET A 240 11.16 12.88 6.54
N LEU A 241 9.94 12.37 6.34
CA LEU A 241 9.70 11.36 5.29
C LEU A 241 10.00 11.94 3.91
N PHE A 242 9.61 13.19 3.64
CA PHE A 242 9.90 13.84 2.35
C PHE A 242 11.40 14.12 2.18
N ALA A 243 12.07 14.51 3.26
CA ALA A 243 13.54 14.62 3.26
C ALA A 243 14.22 13.28 2.97
N GLN A 244 13.70 12.19 3.54
CA GLN A 244 14.22 10.84 3.31
C GLN A 244 14.05 10.39 1.86
N ILE A 245 12.88 10.63 1.26
CA ILE A 245 12.59 10.33 -0.15
C ILE A 245 13.54 11.10 -1.08
N ASP A 246 13.70 12.41 -0.84
CA ASP A 246 14.57 13.24 -1.69
C ASP A 246 16.04 12.89 -1.54
N ALA A 247 16.48 12.45 -0.36
CA ALA A 247 17.82 11.89 -0.19
C ALA A 247 18.03 10.59 -0.99
N VAL A 248 17.02 9.73 -1.11
CA VAL A 248 17.10 8.54 -1.98
C VAL A 248 17.18 8.96 -3.45
N TYR A 249 16.36 9.93 -3.89
CA TYR A 249 16.47 10.47 -5.25
C TYR A 249 17.83 11.09 -5.53
N ALA A 250 18.41 11.83 -4.58
CA ALA A 250 19.75 12.39 -4.71
C ALA A 250 20.82 11.27 -4.81
N ALA A 251 20.69 10.21 -4.02
CA ALA A 251 21.59 9.05 -4.08
C ALA A 251 21.53 8.33 -5.43
N ILE A 252 20.33 8.10 -5.96
CA ILE A 252 20.10 7.50 -7.28
C ILE A 252 20.69 8.40 -8.39
N LYS A 253 20.48 9.73 -8.29
CA LYS A 253 21.03 10.71 -9.24
C LYS A 253 22.56 10.71 -9.25
N ARG A 254 23.22 10.54 -8.11
CA ARG A 254 24.70 10.43 -8.04
C ARG A 254 25.24 9.21 -8.78
N LEU A 255 24.45 8.15 -8.89
CA LEU A 255 24.79 6.95 -9.67
C LEU A 255 24.30 7.01 -11.13
N GLY A 256 23.92 8.21 -11.61
CA GLY A 256 23.64 8.47 -13.02
C GLY A 256 22.18 8.31 -13.46
N HIS A 257 21.26 8.11 -12.51
CA HIS A 257 19.85 7.85 -12.83
C HIS A 257 18.93 8.99 -12.38
N THR A 258 18.10 9.49 -13.28
CA THR A 258 17.06 10.51 -12.99
C THR A 258 15.65 10.04 -13.35
N ASP A 259 15.58 8.89 -13.99
CA ASP A 259 14.45 8.23 -14.65
C ASP A 259 13.78 7.14 -13.79
N ILE A 260 14.35 6.83 -12.62
CA ILE A 260 13.82 5.85 -11.68
C ILE A 260 12.91 6.54 -10.67
N GLU A 261 11.67 6.08 -10.57
CA GLU A 261 10.72 6.50 -9.54
C GLU A 261 11.05 5.83 -8.20
N VAL A 262 10.98 6.59 -7.10
CA VAL A 262 11.09 6.07 -5.74
C VAL A 262 9.69 5.94 -5.15
N LYS A 263 9.37 4.77 -4.61
CA LYS A 263 8.12 4.52 -3.88
C LYS A 263 8.40 4.01 -2.48
N ILE A 264 7.58 4.42 -1.53
CA ILE A 264 7.69 3.95 -0.15
C ILE A 264 6.96 2.61 -0.05
N SER A 265 7.71 1.52 0.09
CA SER A 265 7.13 0.19 0.24
C SER A 265 6.73 -0.14 1.67
N GLU A 266 7.24 0.62 2.63
CA GLU A 266 6.85 0.58 4.03
C GLU A 266 7.14 1.90 4.73
N THR A 267 6.18 2.38 5.49
CA THR A 267 6.38 3.40 6.52
C THR A 267 5.27 3.33 7.55
N GLY A 268 5.59 3.64 8.80
CA GLY A 268 4.61 3.55 9.89
C GLY A 268 5.21 3.99 11.21
N TRP A 269 4.42 3.87 12.26
CA TRP A 269 4.83 4.25 13.60
C TRP A 269 4.24 3.29 14.63
N PRO A 270 5.04 2.69 15.52
CA PRO A 270 4.55 1.71 16.47
C PRO A 270 3.77 2.38 17.60
N SER A 271 2.64 1.78 17.96
CA SER A 271 1.77 2.22 19.05
C SER A 271 2.29 1.86 20.44
N LYS A 272 3.27 0.96 20.53
CA LYS A 272 3.86 0.52 21.79
C LYS A 272 5.27 0.01 21.55
N GLY A 273 6.20 0.36 22.43
CA GLY A 273 7.58 -0.09 22.37
C GLY A 273 8.17 -0.36 23.75
N GLY A 274 9.39 -0.89 23.77
CA GLY A 274 10.16 -1.12 24.98
C GLY A 274 10.66 0.19 25.62
N PRO A 275 11.35 0.10 26.78
CA PRO A 275 11.84 1.27 27.51
C PRO A 275 12.77 2.19 26.70
N ASP A 276 13.51 1.65 25.74
CA ASP A 276 14.45 2.34 24.85
C ASP A 276 13.82 2.79 23.52
N GLU A 277 12.52 2.49 23.30
CA GLU A 277 11.81 2.74 22.05
C GLU A 277 11.02 4.05 22.12
N ILE A 278 11.73 5.11 22.47
CA ILE A 278 11.18 6.44 22.73
C ILE A 278 10.34 6.91 21.54
N GLY A 279 9.12 7.34 21.83
CA GLY A 279 8.16 7.81 20.82
C GLY A 279 7.12 6.76 20.41
N ALA A 280 7.33 5.47 20.72
CA ALA A 280 6.35 4.42 20.43
C ALA A 280 5.14 4.47 21.38
N THR A 281 4.12 5.23 20.99
CA THR A 281 2.89 5.45 21.77
C THR A 281 1.68 5.47 20.84
N PRO A 282 0.47 5.13 21.32
CA PRO A 282 -0.72 5.17 20.46
C PRO A 282 -0.98 6.57 19.91
N GLN A 283 -0.72 7.62 20.70
CA GLN A 283 -0.92 9.01 20.29
C GLN A 283 0.02 9.40 19.14
N ASN A 284 1.30 9.07 19.22
CA ASN A 284 2.24 9.38 18.12
C ASN A 284 1.94 8.54 16.88
N ALA A 285 1.52 7.29 17.04
CA ALA A 285 1.14 6.43 15.92
C ALA A 285 -0.10 6.98 15.18
N GLU A 286 -1.11 7.40 15.94
CA GLU A 286 -2.29 8.08 15.42
C GLU A 286 -1.91 9.33 14.63
N ILE A 287 -1.09 10.21 15.22
CA ILE A 287 -0.67 11.45 14.57
C ILE A 287 0.10 11.16 13.28
N TYR A 288 1.08 10.25 13.32
CA TYR A 288 1.91 9.93 12.17
C TYR A 288 1.06 9.40 11.01
N ASN A 289 0.27 8.36 11.26
CA ASN A 289 -0.51 7.69 10.22
C ASN A 289 -1.66 8.57 9.71
N SER A 290 -2.35 9.31 10.58
CA SER A 290 -3.40 10.26 10.16
C SER A 290 -2.84 11.38 9.28
N ASN A 291 -1.68 11.95 9.65
CA ASN A 291 -1.07 13.00 8.85
C ASN A 291 -0.50 12.47 7.54
N LEU A 292 0.10 11.27 7.54
CA LEU A 292 0.53 10.60 6.32
C LEU A 292 -0.62 10.40 5.33
N LEU A 293 -1.77 9.91 5.80
CA LEU A 293 -2.96 9.73 4.95
C LEU A 293 -3.45 11.07 4.36
N LYS A 294 -3.43 12.16 5.13
CA LYS A 294 -3.75 13.50 4.62
C LYS A 294 -2.79 13.94 3.50
N LYS A 295 -1.49 13.65 3.63
CA LYS A 295 -0.48 13.97 2.60
C LYS A 295 -0.76 13.19 1.31
N ILE A 296 -1.15 11.92 1.43
CA ILE A 296 -1.51 11.05 0.30
C ILE A 296 -2.81 11.54 -0.37
N GLU A 297 -3.84 11.86 0.41
CA GLU A 297 -5.11 12.39 -0.09
C GLU A 297 -4.93 13.71 -0.86
N GLN A 298 -4.07 14.60 -0.33
CA GLN A 298 -3.69 15.86 -0.98
C GLN A 298 -2.81 15.66 -2.22
N LYS A 299 -2.44 14.40 -2.54
CA LYS A 299 -1.51 14.05 -3.63
C LYS A 299 -0.20 14.84 -3.53
N GLN A 300 0.27 15.07 -2.31
CA GLN A 300 1.43 15.91 -2.10
C GLN A 300 2.71 15.19 -2.56
N GLY A 301 3.54 15.88 -3.35
CA GLY A 301 4.89 15.47 -3.67
C GLY A 301 5.93 16.01 -2.67
N THR A 302 7.17 15.57 -2.81
CA THR A 302 8.28 16.09 -2.00
C THR A 302 8.75 17.47 -2.49
N PRO A 303 9.52 18.24 -1.69
CA PRO A 303 10.07 19.51 -2.14
C PRO A 303 10.87 19.43 -3.44
N ALA A 304 11.66 18.37 -3.67
CA ALA A 304 12.41 18.21 -4.92
C ALA A 304 11.57 17.65 -6.08
N ARG A 305 10.40 17.07 -5.80
CA ARG A 305 9.47 16.52 -6.80
C ARG A 305 8.01 16.86 -6.49
N PRO A 306 7.63 18.15 -6.50
CA PRO A 306 6.30 18.59 -6.03
C PRO A 306 5.15 18.13 -6.94
N SER A 307 5.43 17.80 -8.20
CA SER A 307 4.44 17.35 -9.18
C SER A 307 4.21 15.83 -9.20
N VAL A 308 4.98 15.06 -8.42
CA VAL A 308 4.86 13.61 -8.34
C VAL A 308 4.35 13.25 -6.94
N PRO A 309 3.08 12.87 -6.79
CA PRO A 309 2.53 12.45 -5.50
C PRO A 309 3.32 11.28 -4.92
N VAL A 310 3.51 11.27 -3.60
CA VAL A 310 4.14 10.12 -2.94
C VAL A 310 3.25 8.87 -3.05
N ASP A 311 3.83 7.74 -3.45
CA ASP A 311 3.19 6.43 -3.47
C ASP A 311 3.70 5.62 -2.27
N VAL A 312 2.80 5.29 -1.35
CA VAL A 312 3.15 4.80 -0.01
C VAL A 312 2.34 3.56 0.35
N PHE A 313 3.03 2.58 0.92
CA PHE A 313 2.44 1.47 1.65
C PHE A 313 2.62 1.69 3.15
N VAL A 314 1.50 1.80 3.87
CA VAL A 314 1.47 1.96 5.32
C VAL A 314 1.78 0.62 5.99
N PHE A 315 2.78 0.62 6.86
CA PHE A 315 3.19 -0.53 7.66
C PHE A 315 2.61 -0.41 9.08
N ALA A 316 1.67 -1.25 9.50
CA ALA A 316 1.02 -2.33 8.73
C ALA A 316 -0.47 -2.45 9.08
N LEU A 317 -1.21 -3.34 8.38
CA LEU A 317 -2.63 -3.55 8.63
C LEU A 317 -2.91 -4.01 10.07
N PHE A 318 -2.18 -5.01 10.55
CA PHE A 318 -2.41 -5.61 11.87
C PHE A 318 -1.17 -5.56 12.76
N ASN A 319 -1.40 -5.62 14.08
CA ASN A 319 -0.35 -6.01 15.03
C ASN A 319 -0.01 -7.49 14.83
N GLU A 320 1.27 -7.78 14.59
CA GLU A 320 1.78 -9.11 14.28
C GLU A 320 2.52 -9.70 15.50
N ASN A 321 1.83 -10.51 16.30
CA ASN A 321 2.32 -10.94 17.62
C ASN A 321 3.53 -11.89 17.57
N LEU A 322 3.82 -12.52 16.44
CA LEU A 322 4.97 -13.42 16.26
C LEU A 322 6.19 -12.72 15.64
N LYS A 323 6.13 -11.41 15.35
CA LYS A 323 7.31 -10.69 14.85
C LYS A 323 8.47 -10.76 15.87
N PRO A 324 9.67 -11.18 15.46
CA PRO A 324 10.84 -11.20 16.32
C PRO A 324 11.35 -9.77 16.57
N GLY A 325 12.29 -9.64 17.51
CA GLY A 325 12.96 -8.36 17.78
C GLY A 325 12.25 -7.49 18.83
N PRO A 326 12.49 -6.16 18.78
CA PRO A 326 11.99 -5.21 19.77
C PRO A 326 10.47 -5.23 19.96
N LEU A 327 9.99 -4.65 21.06
CA LEU A 327 8.55 -4.65 21.35
C LEU A 327 7.76 -3.87 20.30
N SER A 328 8.33 -2.83 19.71
CA SER A 328 7.74 -2.07 18.61
C SER A 328 7.28 -2.94 17.44
N GLU A 329 8.05 -3.99 17.11
CA GLU A 329 7.80 -4.84 15.94
C GLU A 329 6.42 -5.50 15.99
N ARG A 330 5.90 -5.77 17.20
CA ARG A 330 4.59 -6.40 17.41
C ARG A 330 3.44 -5.39 17.47
N ASN A 331 3.71 -4.09 17.27
CA ASN A 331 2.77 -3.00 17.59
C ASN A 331 2.67 -1.90 16.49
N PHE A 332 3.01 -2.22 15.23
CA PHE A 332 2.88 -1.31 14.07
C PHE A 332 1.48 -1.29 13.43
N GLY A 333 0.58 -2.17 13.85
CA GLY A 333 -0.74 -2.31 13.25
C GLY A 333 -1.59 -1.04 13.35
N LEU A 334 -2.35 -0.75 12.30
CA LEU A 334 -3.50 0.15 12.36
C LEU A 334 -4.67 -0.49 13.10
N TYR A 335 -4.79 -1.82 12.98
CA TYR A 335 -5.84 -2.64 13.61
C TYR A 335 -5.26 -3.71 14.52
N TYR A 336 -6.00 -4.03 15.57
CA TYR A 336 -5.80 -5.29 16.28
C TYR A 336 -6.31 -6.46 15.43
N PRO A 337 -5.86 -7.70 15.71
CA PRO A 337 -6.31 -8.87 14.98
C PRO A 337 -7.81 -9.18 15.12
N ASP A 338 -8.51 -8.56 16.07
CA ASP A 338 -9.98 -8.66 16.21
C ASP A 338 -10.74 -7.69 15.29
N GLY A 339 -10.04 -6.87 14.50
CA GLY A 339 -10.63 -5.87 13.61
C GLY A 339 -10.90 -4.51 14.24
N ASN A 340 -10.66 -4.34 15.54
CA ASN A 340 -10.78 -3.04 16.20
C ASN A 340 -9.57 -2.15 15.84
N PRO A 341 -9.77 -0.84 15.59
CA PRO A 341 -8.66 0.07 15.36
C PRO A 341 -7.81 0.20 16.64
N VAL A 342 -6.48 0.19 16.50
CA VAL A 342 -5.56 0.45 17.61
C VAL A 342 -5.65 1.91 18.07
N TYR A 343 -5.91 2.81 17.13
CA TYR A 343 -6.12 4.25 17.29
C TYR A 343 -6.95 4.76 16.10
N ASN A 344 -7.63 5.91 16.27
CA ASN A 344 -8.54 6.42 15.25
C ASN A 344 -7.81 7.27 14.20
N ILE A 345 -7.63 6.72 13.00
CA ILE A 345 -7.04 7.44 11.85
C ILE A 345 -8.08 8.04 10.89
N GLY A 346 -9.35 8.09 11.31
CA GLY A 346 -10.46 8.58 10.47
C GLY A 346 -10.90 7.60 9.39
N LEU A 347 -10.48 6.32 9.47
CA LEU A 347 -10.98 5.25 8.61
C LEU A 347 -12.02 4.42 9.37
N GLU A 348 -13.19 4.27 8.78
CA GLU A 348 -14.24 3.38 9.28
C GLU A 348 -14.12 2.01 8.62
N GLY A 349 -13.53 1.05 9.34
CA GLY A 349 -13.40 -0.34 8.92
C GLY A 349 -14.34 -1.26 9.70
N TYR A 350 -14.82 -2.31 9.05
CA TYR A 350 -15.57 -3.38 9.74
C TYR A 350 -15.08 -4.75 9.30
N VAL A 351 -14.84 -5.62 10.28
CA VAL A 351 -14.58 -7.05 10.09
C VAL A 351 -15.89 -7.80 10.35
N PRO A 352 -16.34 -8.69 9.45
CA PRO A 352 -17.51 -9.53 9.71
C PRO A 352 -17.38 -10.29 11.03
N GLU A 353 -18.41 -10.25 11.88
CA GLU A 353 -18.44 -11.13 13.05
C GLU A 353 -18.47 -12.59 12.58
N THR A 354 -17.51 -13.40 13.05
CA THR A 354 -17.54 -14.85 12.85
C THR A 354 -18.68 -15.43 13.67
N THR A 355 -19.87 -15.59 13.07
CA THR A 355 -20.96 -16.33 13.69
C THR A 355 -20.61 -17.82 13.71
N GLY A 356 -19.97 -18.26 14.78
CA GLY A 356 -19.90 -19.66 15.14
C GLY A 356 -21.24 -20.14 15.67
N GLU A 357 -22.29 -20.18 14.85
CA GLU A 357 -23.57 -20.79 15.22
C GLU A 357 -24.26 -21.44 14.01
N SER A 358 -24.75 -22.66 14.26
CA SER A 358 -25.52 -23.54 13.40
C SER A 358 -26.48 -22.81 12.46
N TYR A 359 -26.51 -23.24 11.18
CA TYR A 359 -27.57 -22.91 10.22
C TYR A 359 -28.95 -23.27 10.79
N SER A 360 -29.57 -22.35 11.52
CA SER A 360 -31.00 -22.40 11.81
C SER A 360 -31.73 -21.62 10.73
N LYS A 361 -32.43 -22.36 9.87
CA LYS A 361 -33.40 -21.80 8.92
C LYS A 361 -34.47 -21.02 9.72
N SER A 362 -34.55 -19.71 9.54
CA SER A 362 -35.79 -18.96 9.23
C SER A 362 -35.73 -17.50 9.70
N LYS A 363 -35.76 -16.59 8.73
CA LYS A 363 -36.72 -15.46 8.61
C LYS A 363 -36.24 -14.55 7.49
N VAL A 364 -36.49 -14.99 6.25
CA VAL A 364 -36.63 -14.05 5.13
C VAL A 364 -38.00 -13.40 5.32
N LEU A 365 -38.06 -12.29 6.06
CA LEU A 365 -39.19 -11.39 6.02
C LEU A 365 -38.88 -10.24 5.05
N SER A 366 -39.35 -10.44 3.82
CA SER A 366 -40.16 -9.47 3.08
C SER A 366 -39.66 -8.02 2.95
N ILE A 367 -38.77 -7.80 1.98
CA ILE A 367 -38.59 -6.47 1.33
C ILE A 367 -39.33 -6.40 -0.03
N ASN A 368 -39.80 -7.54 -0.57
CA ASN A 368 -40.49 -7.58 -1.87
C ASN A 368 -42.01 -7.33 -1.83
N PHE A 369 -42.62 -7.05 -0.68
CA PHE A 369 -44.08 -6.84 -0.60
C PHE A 369 -44.52 -5.38 -0.78
N VAL A 370 -43.63 -4.41 -0.58
CA VAL A 370 -44.00 -2.98 -0.67
C VAL A 370 -44.03 -2.47 -2.12
N CYS A 371 -43.16 -3.00 -2.99
CA CYS A 371 -43.09 -2.54 -4.39
C CYS A 371 -44.21 -3.11 -5.28
N ILE A 372 -44.79 -4.26 -4.94
CA ILE A 372 -45.85 -4.90 -5.75
C ILE A 372 -47.22 -4.24 -5.50
N PHE A 373 -47.50 -3.77 -4.27
CA PHE A 373 -48.75 -3.08 -3.97
C PHE A 373 -48.81 -1.66 -4.55
N ALA A 374 -47.68 -0.95 -4.62
CA ALA A 374 -47.62 0.37 -5.27
C ALA A 374 -47.90 0.30 -6.77
N PHE A 375 -47.46 -0.78 -7.45
CA PHE A 375 -47.68 -0.98 -8.88
C PHE A 375 -49.12 -1.40 -9.22
N LEU A 376 -49.76 -2.19 -8.35
CA LEU A 376 -51.15 -2.63 -8.53
C LEU A 376 -52.18 -1.53 -8.19
N TRP A 377 -51.88 -0.61 -7.26
CA TRP A 377 -52.74 0.55 -7.02
C TRP A 377 -52.74 1.52 -8.20
N PHE A 378 -51.56 1.81 -8.75
CA PHE A 378 -51.40 2.75 -9.86
C PHE A 378 -52.06 2.26 -11.16
N THR A 379 -52.01 0.94 -11.41
CA THR A 379 -52.66 0.33 -12.58
C THR A 379 -54.18 0.20 -12.44
N TRP A 380 -54.71 0.15 -11.21
CA TRP A 380 -56.14 0.15 -10.95
C TRP A 380 -56.77 1.53 -11.13
N GLU A 381 -56.12 2.61 -10.68
CA GLU A 381 -56.60 3.99 -10.87
C GLU A 381 -56.62 4.44 -12.33
N LEU A 382 -55.65 4.01 -13.15
CA LEU A 382 -55.60 4.32 -14.59
C LEU A 382 -56.67 3.58 -15.43
N SER A 383 -57.37 2.60 -14.86
CA SER A 383 -58.42 1.84 -15.56
C SER A 383 -59.83 2.43 -15.42
N ARG A 384 -59.99 3.53 -14.67
CA ARG A 384 -61.29 4.16 -14.35
C ARG A 384 -61.55 5.50 -15.02
N HIS A 385 -60.75 5.90 -16.01
CA HIS A 385 -60.99 7.08 -16.82
C HIS A 385 -61.01 6.76 -18.31
#